data_AF-A0A6C0I435-F1
#
_entry.id   AF-A0A6C0I435-F1
#
_cell.length_a   1.000
_cell.length_b   1.000
_cell.length_c   1.000
_cell.angle_alpha   90.00
_cell.angle_beta   90.00
_cell.angle_gamma   90.00
#
_symmetry.space_group_name_H-M   'P 1'
#
loop_
_entity.id
_entity.type
_entity.pdbx_description
1 polymer ?
#
loop_
_entity_poly.entity_id
_entity_poly.type
_entity_poly.pdbx_seq_one_letter_code
_entity_poly.pdbx_strand_id
1 'polypeptide(L)'
;MQSMFAVLIFCVVLFLYLHIYFHMKTSNDLEVYEIDQPSKDKLEEVCDLRQPVMFDYANDRLMESCTLQAMRSTYGAFDVRLRNVKDTADEADATDLYVPLTLHAAGDAFRGDKESRYITENNNDFLEETGLVKTFKYNDAFLRPPMVSKCVYDVMCASPGTQTPLRYELNYRNYYLVTHGSVKLRLIAPHAIKYLYPVADYDNFEFRSPVNPWSVQPEYRADFDKLKTMDVELRAGQIIYIPAYWWCSMQFPASSSAASSSTMCCFKYRTYMNTVSILDKICMWMLQQQNVKRDAIEKKITNTLPSMNAMSKGATTTTTSEGATTTTTSEGATTTTTSEGATSQGATSQGATISEGATIQGATISEGATSQGASS
;
A
#
# COMPACT_ATOMS: atom_id res chain seq x y z
N MET A 1 -10.97 20.24 41.37
CA MET A 1 -10.43 19.07 40.65
C MET A 1 -11.20 18.75 39.38
N GLN A 2 -12.54 18.58 39.41
CA GLN A 2 -13.34 18.30 38.20
C GLN A 2 -13.14 19.35 37.08
N SER A 3 -13.15 20.64 37.41
CA SER A 3 -12.91 21.71 36.41
C SER A 3 -11.50 21.66 35.82
N MET A 4 -10.49 21.23 36.57
CA MET A 4 -9.13 21.07 36.05
C MET A 4 -9.04 19.88 35.09
N PHE A 5 -9.69 18.76 35.41
CA PHE A 5 -9.78 17.62 34.49
C PHE A 5 -10.54 17.99 33.21
N ALA A 6 -11.62 18.76 33.31
CA ALA A 6 -12.38 19.22 32.15
C ALA A 6 -11.52 20.13 31.24
N VAL A 7 -10.77 21.07 31.80
CA VAL A 7 -9.85 21.94 31.05
C VAL A 7 -8.73 21.11 30.40
N LEU A 8 -8.15 20.15 31.11
CA LEU A 8 -7.11 19.28 30.56
C LEU A 8 -7.64 18.46 29.36
N ILE A 9 -8.80 17.83 29.51
CA ILE A 9 -9.45 17.07 28.43
C ILE A 9 -9.73 18.00 27.24
N PHE A 10 -10.26 19.20 27.49
CA PHE A 10 -10.50 20.18 26.44
C PHE A 10 -9.21 20.54 25.68
N CYS A 11 -8.11 20.81 26.38
CA CYS A 11 -6.83 21.12 25.76
C CYS A 11 -6.31 19.95 24.89
N VAL A 12 -6.42 18.71 25.37
CA VAL A 12 -6.01 17.51 24.62
C VAL A 12 -6.87 17.33 23.37
N VAL A 13 -8.19 17.45 23.50
CA VAL A 13 -9.12 17.31 22.36
C VAL A 13 -8.87 18.42 21.34
N LEU A 14 -8.71 19.66 21.77
CA LEU A 14 -8.40 20.79 20.89
C LEU A 14 -7.06 20.57 20.18
N PHE A 15 -6.04 20.13 20.90
CA PHE A 15 -4.73 19.82 20.33
C PHE A 15 -4.83 18.74 19.25
N LEU A 16 -5.51 17.62 19.52
CA LEU A 16 -5.72 16.55 18.54
C LEU A 16 -6.52 17.05 17.34
N TYR A 17 -7.59 17.80 17.56
CA TYR A 17 -8.42 18.37 16.50
C TYR A 17 -7.60 19.24 15.55
N LEU A 18 -6.81 20.17 16.08
CA LEU A 18 -5.97 21.06 15.27
C LEU A 18 -4.94 20.28 14.44
N HIS A 19 -4.29 19.27 15.04
CA HIS A 19 -3.28 18.46 14.34
C HIS A 19 -3.90 17.55 13.28
N ILE A 20 -5.04 16.93 13.57
CA ILE A 20 -5.79 16.13 12.59
C ILE A 20 -6.23 17.04 11.43
N TYR A 21 -6.82 18.19 11.72
CA TYR A 21 -7.24 19.15 10.70
C TYR A 21 -6.07 19.61 9.82
N PHE A 22 -4.91 19.89 10.42
CA PHE A 22 -3.70 20.25 9.68
C PHE A 22 -3.26 19.16 8.69
N HIS A 23 -3.32 17.89 9.09
CA HIS A 23 -2.95 16.76 8.21
C HIS A 23 -4.01 16.40 7.18
N MET A 24 -5.27 16.78 7.40
CA MET A 24 -6.36 16.64 6.44
C MET A 24 -6.43 17.79 5.43
N LYS A 25 -5.69 18.88 5.66
CA LYS A 25 -5.67 20.04 4.77
C LYS A 25 -5.04 19.69 3.42
N THR A 26 -5.75 20.01 2.35
CA THR A 26 -5.31 19.87 0.95
C THR A 26 -5.23 21.23 0.26
N SER A 27 -4.40 21.34 -0.79
CA SER A 27 -4.50 22.44 -1.77
C SER A 27 -5.16 21.93 -3.06
N ASN A 28 -5.83 22.83 -3.78
CA ASN A 28 -6.45 22.56 -5.07
C ASN A 28 -5.81 23.34 -6.22
N ASP A 29 -4.73 24.08 -5.94
CA ASP A 29 -4.01 24.87 -6.93
C ASP A 29 -3.29 23.92 -7.88
N LEU A 30 -3.73 23.92 -9.14
CA LEU A 30 -3.26 23.00 -10.17
C LEU A 30 -2.00 23.54 -10.87
N GLU A 31 -0.97 23.78 -10.08
CA GLU A 31 0.35 24.24 -10.52
C GLU A 31 1.42 23.38 -9.85
N VAL A 32 2.54 23.16 -10.54
CA VAL A 32 3.73 22.52 -9.95
C VAL A 32 4.76 23.59 -9.70
N TYR A 33 5.20 23.70 -8.45
CA TYR A 33 6.32 24.57 -8.12
C TYR A 33 7.63 23.91 -8.51
N GLU A 34 8.41 24.58 -9.33
CA GLU A 34 9.79 24.21 -9.60
C GLU A 34 10.72 25.02 -8.69
N ILE A 35 11.58 24.32 -7.95
CA ILE A 35 12.56 24.96 -7.06
C ILE A 35 13.95 24.43 -7.37
N ASP A 36 14.93 25.34 -7.40
CA ASP A 36 16.32 24.99 -7.62
C ASP A 36 17.03 24.78 -6.27
N GLN A 37 17.63 23.60 -6.10
CA GLN A 37 18.45 23.19 -4.95
C GLN A 37 17.99 23.74 -3.58
N PRO A 38 16.79 23.33 -3.10
CA PRO A 38 16.26 23.87 -1.85
C PRO A 38 17.10 23.45 -0.64
N SER A 39 17.22 24.33 0.35
CA SER A 39 17.65 23.92 1.69
C SER A 39 16.60 23.02 2.33
N LYS A 40 16.97 22.27 3.38
CA LYS A 40 16.02 21.42 4.09
C LYS A 40 14.83 22.22 4.61
N ASP A 41 15.09 23.31 5.33
CA ASP A 41 14.04 24.18 5.88
C ASP A 41 13.16 24.76 4.77
N LYS A 42 13.77 25.14 3.63
CA LYS A 42 13.00 25.66 2.51
C LYS A 42 12.10 24.61 1.89
N LEU A 43 12.59 23.37 1.75
CA LEU A 43 11.78 22.25 1.26
C LEU A 43 10.60 22.00 2.20
N GLU A 44 10.79 22.06 3.52
CA GLU A 44 9.70 21.90 4.49
C GLU A 44 8.61 22.97 4.28
N GLU A 45 9.00 24.24 4.19
CA GLU A 45 8.08 25.36 3.96
C GLU A 45 7.26 25.20 2.68
N VAL A 46 7.93 24.84 1.58
CA VAL A 46 7.27 24.71 0.27
C VAL A 46 6.35 23.49 0.26
N CYS A 47 6.76 22.36 0.85
CA CYS A 47 5.91 21.17 0.97
C CYS A 47 4.64 21.42 1.83
N ASP A 48 4.69 22.38 2.76
CA ASP A 48 3.56 22.77 3.61
C ASP A 48 2.50 23.62 2.91
N LEU A 49 2.79 24.12 1.69
CA LEU A 49 1.77 24.70 0.80
C LEU A 49 0.79 23.65 0.26
N ARG A 50 1.09 22.34 0.40
CA ARG A 50 0.26 21.21 -0.07
C ARG A 50 0.01 21.21 -1.57
N GLN A 51 0.97 21.71 -2.34
CA GLN A 51 0.99 21.63 -3.79
C GLN A 51 2.15 20.73 -4.27
N PRO A 52 2.06 20.15 -5.48
CA PRO A 52 3.17 19.40 -6.06
C PRO A 52 4.40 20.27 -6.28
N VAL A 53 5.58 19.71 -6.00
CA VAL A 53 6.85 20.45 -6.09
C VAL A 53 7.87 19.57 -6.79
N MET A 54 8.53 20.09 -7.81
CA MET A 54 9.58 19.42 -8.56
C MET A 54 10.93 20.11 -8.35
N PHE A 55 11.99 19.33 -8.22
CA PHE A 55 13.36 19.84 -8.12
C PHE A 55 14.38 18.77 -8.53
N ASP A 56 15.61 19.20 -8.77
CA ASP A 56 16.72 18.29 -9.06
C ASP A 56 17.25 17.66 -7.76
N TYR A 57 17.33 16.33 -7.75
CA TYR A 57 17.80 15.52 -6.63
C TYR A 57 18.67 14.38 -7.15
N ALA A 58 19.81 14.76 -7.75
CA ALA A 58 20.79 13.84 -8.29
C ALA A 58 21.59 13.15 -7.17
N ASN A 59 21.02 12.07 -6.61
CA ASN A 59 21.71 11.22 -5.65
C ASN A 59 22.44 10.10 -6.38
N ASP A 60 23.73 10.29 -6.69
CA ASP A 60 24.54 9.36 -7.51
C ASP A 60 24.39 7.89 -7.09
N ARG A 61 24.37 7.61 -5.78
CA ARG A 61 24.23 6.23 -5.27
C ARG A 61 22.90 5.60 -5.66
N LEU A 62 21.79 6.33 -5.54
CA LEU A 62 20.48 5.84 -5.94
C LEU A 62 20.38 5.75 -7.47
N MET A 63 20.94 6.73 -8.18
CA MET A 63 20.96 6.78 -9.65
C MET A 63 21.73 5.59 -10.25
N GLU A 64 22.82 5.14 -9.62
CA GLU A 64 23.62 4.01 -10.09
C GLU A 64 23.02 2.66 -9.67
N SER A 65 22.66 2.51 -8.39
CA SER A 65 22.26 1.21 -7.82
C SER A 65 20.80 0.84 -8.09
N CYS A 66 19.92 1.83 -8.20
CA CYS A 66 18.48 1.61 -8.38
C CYS A 66 18.06 1.82 -9.83
N THR A 67 18.76 1.16 -10.76
CA THR A 67 18.32 1.02 -12.16
C THR A 67 17.91 -0.43 -12.41
N LEU A 68 16.94 -0.65 -13.31
CA LEU A 68 16.53 -2.02 -13.65
C LEU A 68 17.72 -2.90 -14.07
N GLN A 69 18.67 -2.34 -14.83
CA GLN A 69 19.85 -3.07 -15.27
C GLN A 69 20.78 -3.46 -14.10
N ALA A 70 21.13 -2.50 -13.23
CA ALA A 70 22.01 -2.76 -12.08
C ALA A 70 21.36 -3.71 -11.05
N MET A 71 20.06 -3.56 -10.82
CA MET A 71 19.33 -4.46 -9.94
C MET A 71 19.23 -5.86 -10.54
N ARG A 72 18.97 -6.00 -11.84
CA ARG A 72 18.92 -7.32 -12.50
C ARG A 72 20.27 -8.03 -12.49
N SER A 73 21.38 -7.32 -12.70
CA SER A 73 22.70 -7.94 -12.71
C SER A 73 23.15 -8.41 -11.31
N THR A 74 22.72 -7.70 -10.25
CA THR A 74 23.19 -7.96 -8.89
C THR A 74 22.21 -8.83 -8.08
N TYR A 75 20.91 -8.62 -8.27
CA TYR A 75 19.83 -9.18 -7.45
C TYR A 75 18.76 -9.90 -8.27
N GLY A 76 19.08 -10.32 -9.50
CA GLY A 76 18.12 -10.90 -10.43
C GLY A 76 17.38 -12.16 -9.93
N ALA A 77 17.93 -12.86 -8.94
CA ALA A 77 17.33 -14.06 -8.34
C ALA A 77 16.31 -13.76 -7.24
N PHE A 78 16.25 -12.53 -6.72
CA PHE A 78 15.30 -12.14 -5.68
C PHE A 78 13.95 -11.80 -6.30
N ASP A 79 12.88 -12.02 -5.53
CA ASP A 79 11.52 -11.80 -5.99
C ASP A 79 11.12 -10.33 -5.91
N VAL A 80 10.40 -9.88 -6.93
CA VAL A 80 9.69 -8.60 -6.99
C VAL A 80 8.20 -8.85 -7.20
N ARG A 81 7.38 -7.90 -6.77
CA ARG A 81 5.92 -7.95 -6.90
C ARG A 81 5.53 -7.38 -8.25
N LEU A 82 4.96 -8.22 -9.11
CA LEU A 82 4.45 -7.85 -10.43
C LEU A 82 2.94 -7.66 -10.37
N ARG A 83 2.44 -6.57 -10.94
CA ARG A 83 1.03 -6.26 -11.11
C ARG A 83 0.71 -6.14 -12.60
N ASN A 84 -0.45 -6.65 -13.00
CA ASN A 84 -1.04 -6.38 -14.30
C ASN A 84 -2.04 -5.21 -14.16
N VAL A 85 -1.80 -4.11 -14.86
CA VAL A 85 -2.64 -2.90 -14.76
C VAL A 85 -3.90 -2.94 -15.64
N LYS A 86 -4.03 -3.96 -16.49
CA LYS A 86 -5.18 -4.12 -17.39
C LYS A 86 -6.25 -5.10 -16.89
N ASP A 87 -5.98 -5.82 -15.80
CA ASP A 87 -6.98 -6.69 -15.21
C ASP A 87 -8.20 -5.87 -14.82
N THR A 88 -9.37 -6.39 -15.15
CA THR A 88 -10.64 -5.75 -14.77
C THR A 88 -10.80 -5.77 -13.25
N ALA A 89 -11.62 -4.87 -12.70
CA ALA A 89 -11.84 -4.84 -11.24
C ALA A 89 -12.31 -6.20 -10.70
N ASP A 90 -13.16 -6.90 -11.45
CA ASP A 90 -13.67 -8.24 -11.08
C ASP A 90 -12.56 -9.32 -11.10
N GLU A 91 -11.58 -9.21 -12.00
CA GLU A 91 -10.44 -10.12 -12.06
C GLU A 91 -9.38 -9.81 -11.00
N ALA A 92 -9.16 -8.52 -10.72
CA ALA A 92 -8.24 -8.04 -9.70
C ALA A 92 -8.73 -8.33 -8.27
N ASP A 93 -10.04 -8.41 -8.05
CA ASP A 93 -10.64 -8.78 -6.75
C ASP A 93 -10.72 -10.31 -6.58
N ALA A 94 -10.70 -11.08 -7.68
CA ALA A 94 -10.73 -12.55 -7.66
C ALA A 94 -9.33 -13.19 -7.59
N THR A 95 -8.28 -12.45 -7.96
CA THR A 95 -6.88 -12.91 -8.00
C THR A 95 -6.00 -12.05 -7.10
N ASP A 96 -4.84 -12.58 -6.67
CA ASP A 96 -3.88 -11.78 -5.91
C ASP A 96 -3.35 -10.63 -6.80
N LEU A 97 -3.61 -9.38 -6.40
CA LEU A 97 -3.22 -8.18 -7.16
C LEU A 97 -1.72 -8.12 -7.50
N TYR A 98 -0.88 -8.74 -6.67
CA TYR A 98 0.57 -8.78 -6.81
C TYR A 98 1.09 -10.20 -6.85
N VAL A 99 1.64 -10.60 -8.00
CA VAL A 99 2.27 -11.90 -8.20
C VAL A 99 3.77 -11.77 -7.94
N PRO A 100 4.35 -12.53 -6.98
CA PRO A 100 5.79 -12.55 -6.78
C PRO A 100 6.49 -13.25 -7.94
N LEU A 101 7.55 -12.64 -8.46
CA LEU A 101 8.34 -13.19 -9.56
C LEU A 101 9.79 -12.73 -9.44
N THR A 102 10.75 -13.59 -9.75
CA THR A 102 12.18 -13.19 -9.76
C THR A 102 12.40 -11.96 -10.64
N LEU A 103 13.30 -11.07 -10.23
CA LEU A 103 13.59 -9.85 -10.98
C LEU A 103 14.11 -10.14 -12.40
N HIS A 104 14.80 -11.27 -12.61
CA HIS A 104 15.13 -11.75 -13.95
C HIS A 104 13.88 -11.99 -14.79
N ALA A 105 12.93 -12.78 -14.29
CA ALA A 105 11.71 -13.10 -15.00
C ALA A 105 10.79 -11.88 -15.19
N ALA A 106 10.71 -10.98 -14.21
CA ALA A 106 9.96 -9.72 -14.34
C ALA A 106 10.51 -8.85 -15.48
N GLY A 107 11.84 -8.70 -15.55
CA GLY A 107 12.46 -7.97 -16.65
C GLY A 107 12.39 -8.70 -18.00
N ASP A 108 12.11 -10.00 -18.04
CA ASP A 108 11.81 -10.73 -19.28
C ASP A 108 10.35 -10.52 -19.69
N ALA A 109 9.42 -10.55 -18.73
CA ALA A 109 8.03 -10.21 -18.95
C ALA A 109 7.88 -8.80 -19.55
N PHE A 110 8.62 -7.81 -19.04
CA PHE A 110 8.63 -6.45 -19.60
C PHE A 110 9.09 -6.38 -21.06
N ARG A 111 10.05 -7.22 -21.46
CA ARG A 111 10.55 -7.26 -22.84
C ARG A 111 9.59 -7.99 -23.79
N GLY A 112 8.89 -9.01 -23.29
CA GLY A 112 7.90 -9.77 -24.04
C GLY A 112 6.53 -9.10 -24.15
N ASP A 113 6.29 -8.06 -23.35
CA ASP A 113 4.99 -7.40 -23.23
C ASP A 113 4.75 -6.39 -24.36
N LYS A 114 3.85 -6.75 -25.27
CA LYS A 114 3.40 -5.90 -26.38
C LYS A 114 2.19 -5.04 -26.02
N GLU A 115 1.56 -5.34 -24.89
CA GLU A 115 0.31 -4.70 -24.49
C GLU A 115 0.49 -3.69 -23.36
N SER A 116 1.71 -3.52 -22.83
CA SER A 116 2.01 -2.55 -21.77
C SER A 116 1.21 -2.80 -20.50
N ARG A 117 1.15 -4.06 -20.08
CA ARG A 117 0.35 -4.58 -18.95
C ARG A 117 1.08 -4.56 -17.62
N TYR A 118 2.40 -4.72 -17.61
CA TYR A 118 3.08 -5.08 -16.38
C TYR A 118 3.81 -3.92 -15.70
N ILE A 119 3.74 -3.91 -14.37
CA ILE A 119 4.47 -3.01 -13.50
C ILE A 119 4.93 -3.74 -12.26
N THR A 120 6.11 -3.40 -11.74
CA THR A 120 6.55 -3.84 -10.42
C THR A 120 6.41 -2.69 -9.43
N GLU A 121 5.74 -2.94 -8.31
CA GLU A 121 5.54 -2.00 -7.21
C GLU A 121 5.29 -2.77 -5.89
N ASN A 122 5.37 -2.09 -4.75
CA ASN A 122 5.33 -2.72 -3.42
C ASN A 122 6.49 -3.71 -3.16
N ASN A 123 7.69 -3.32 -3.58
CA ASN A 123 8.92 -4.12 -3.49
C ASN A 123 9.71 -3.87 -2.21
N ASN A 124 9.07 -3.56 -1.08
CA ASN A 124 9.78 -3.34 0.19
C ASN A 124 10.55 -4.59 0.63
N ASP A 125 9.94 -5.78 0.50
CA ASP A 125 10.58 -7.06 0.87
C ASP A 125 11.86 -7.27 0.05
N PHE A 126 11.81 -7.03 -1.26
CA PHE A 126 12.98 -7.05 -2.14
C PHE A 126 14.08 -6.09 -1.67
N LEU A 127 13.73 -4.85 -1.30
CA LEU A 127 14.70 -3.87 -0.81
C LEU A 127 15.34 -4.30 0.51
N GLU A 128 14.59 -4.97 1.39
CA GLU A 128 15.08 -5.49 2.66
C GLU A 128 16.02 -6.68 2.46
N GLU A 129 15.62 -7.66 1.65
CA GLU A 129 16.39 -8.88 1.37
C GLU A 129 17.70 -8.60 0.63
N THR A 130 17.68 -7.67 -0.32
CA THR A 130 18.87 -7.26 -1.09
C THR A 130 19.77 -6.28 -0.33
N GLY A 131 19.28 -5.70 0.77
CA GLY A 131 19.97 -4.65 1.52
C GLY A 131 19.96 -3.27 0.84
N LEU A 132 19.35 -3.12 -0.34
CA LEU A 132 19.19 -1.84 -1.03
C LEU A 132 18.44 -0.81 -0.18
N VAL A 133 17.57 -1.26 0.73
CA VAL A 133 16.88 -0.40 1.71
C VAL A 133 17.86 0.48 2.51
N LYS A 134 19.11 0.05 2.71
CA LYS A 134 20.14 0.85 3.39
C LYS A 134 20.53 2.07 2.56
N THR A 135 20.61 1.93 1.24
CA THR A 135 20.86 3.05 0.32
C THR A 135 19.74 4.08 0.40
N PHE A 136 18.48 3.65 0.50
CA PHE A 136 17.36 4.57 0.73
C PHE A 136 17.52 5.29 2.07
N LYS A 137 17.67 4.55 3.18
CA LYS A 137 17.75 5.10 4.54
C LYS A 137 18.95 6.03 4.78
N TYR A 138 20.07 5.83 4.08
CA TYR A 138 21.23 6.71 4.22
C TYR A 138 21.02 8.05 3.51
N ASN A 139 20.25 8.06 2.42
CA ASN A 139 20.10 9.21 1.55
C ASN A 139 18.79 9.99 1.81
N ASP A 140 17.87 9.45 2.60
CA ASP A 140 16.54 10.03 2.76
C ASP A 140 16.42 11.18 3.78
N ALA A 141 17.48 11.48 4.52
CA ALA A 141 17.47 12.50 5.59
C ALA A 141 16.99 13.88 5.10
N PHE A 142 17.35 14.25 3.86
CA PHE A 142 16.91 15.49 3.24
C PHE A 142 15.41 15.51 2.92
N LEU A 143 14.79 14.37 2.62
CA LEU A 143 13.37 14.27 2.23
C LEU A 143 12.46 14.05 3.44
N ARG A 144 12.99 13.45 4.51
CA ARG A 144 12.23 13.01 5.68
C ARG A 144 11.67 14.20 6.48
N PRO A 145 10.34 14.32 6.68
CA PRO A 145 9.77 15.36 7.53
C PRO A 145 10.12 15.15 9.02
N PRO A 146 9.95 16.16 9.88
CA PRO A 146 10.06 15.98 11.32
C PRO A 146 8.96 15.04 11.85
N MET A 147 9.23 14.36 12.98
CA MET A 147 8.29 13.49 13.68
C MET A 147 7.71 12.34 12.82
N VAL A 148 8.53 11.74 11.97
CA VAL A 148 8.17 10.56 11.19
C VAL A 148 7.94 9.35 12.09
N SER A 149 6.83 8.66 11.85
CA SER A 149 6.46 7.39 12.49
C SER A 149 6.72 6.19 11.57
N LYS A 150 6.57 6.34 10.24
CA LYS A 150 6.79 5.27 9.26
C LYS A 150 7.41 5.82 7.98
N CYS A 151 8.48 5.17 7.52
CA CYS A 151 9.03 5.34 6.18
C CYS A 151 8.63 4.12 5.34
N VAL A 152 8.18 4.36 4.12
CA VAL A 152 7.92 3.31 3.13
C VAL A 152 8.74 3.63 1.90
N TYR A 153 9.58 2.69 1.50
CA TYR A 153 10.42 2.79 0.31
C TYR A 153 9.95 1.78 -0.72
N ASP A 154 10.08 2.13 -1.98
CA ASP A 154 9.76 1.23 -3.08
C ASP A 154 10.64 1.54 -4.29
N VAL A 155 10.78 0.55 -5.16
CA VAL A 155 11.38 0.70 -6.48
C VAL A 155 10.38 0.23 -7.52
N MET A 156 10.11 1.10 -8.48
CA MET A 156 9.11 0.89 -9.52
C MET A 156 9.79 0.78 -10.89
N CYS A 157 9.41 -0.26 -11.63
CA CYS A 157 9.79 -0.50 -13.02
C CYS A 157 8.53 -0.94 -13.77
N ALA A 158 8.43 -0.65 -15.06
CA ALA A 158 7.27 -1.04 -15.84
C ALA A 158 7.67 -1.48 -17.25
N SER A 159 6.76 -2.20 -17.90
CA SER A 159 6.82 -2.40 -19.34
C SER A 159 6.75 -1.04 -20.07
N PRO A 160 7.37 -0.92 -21.26
CA PRO A 160 7.24 0.29 -22.07
C PRO A 160 5.78 0.62 -22.38
N GLY A 161 5.40 1.88 -22.24
CA GLY A 161 4.04 2.36 -22.55
C GLY A 161 2.99 2.13 -21.43
N THR A 162 3.37 1.47 -20.33
CA THR A 162 2.43 1.16 -19.25
C THR A 162 1.93 2.41 -18.55
N GLN A 163 0.66 2.39 -18.17
CA GLN A 163 0.00 3.45 -17.41
C GLN A 163 -0.44 2.90 -16.06
N THR A 164 -0.09 3.58 -14.97
CA THR A 164 -0.55 3.16 -13.65
C THR A 164 -2.02 3.51 -13.46
N PRO A 165 -2.76 2.77 -12.62
CA PRO A 165 -4.07 3.20 -12.16
C PRO A 165 -4.01 4.60 -11.55
N LEU A 166 -5.12 5.34 -11.68
CA LEU A 166 -5.26 6.65 -11.04
C LEU A 166 -5.51 6.45 -9.55
N ARG A 167 -4.59 6.93 -8.71
CA ARG A 167 -4.64 6.72 -7.26
C ARG A 167 -4.18 7.94 -6.49
N TYR A 168 -4.55 8.01 -5.22
CA TYR A 168 -4.00 9.01 -4.30
C TYR A 168 -3.37 8.34 -3.08
N GLU A 169 -2.42 9.04 -2.48
CA GLU A 169 -1.69 8.58 -1.30
C GLU A 169 -2.21 9.24 -0.02
N LEU A 170 -2.26 8.47 1.07
CA LEU A 170 -2.60 8.97 2.40
C LEU A 170 -1.39 9.45 3.19
N ASN A 171 -0.19 9.02 2.79
CA ASN A 171 1.03 9.38 3.49
C ASN A 171 1.29 10.88 3.34
N TYR A 172 1.72 11.49 4.44
CA TYR A 172 1.95 12.93 4.55
C TYR A 172 2.82 13.48 3.42
N ARG A 173 3.91 12.79 3.09
CA ARG A 173 4.78 13.16 1.98
C ARG A 173 5.10 11.98 1.10
N ASN A 174 4.96 12.18 -0.22
CA ASN A 174 5.25 11.18 -1.23
C ASN A 174 6.22 11.79 -2.23
N TYR A 175 7.41 11.22 -2.33
CA TYR A 175 8.41 11.65 -3.30
C TYR A 175 8.67 10.54 -4.31
N TYR A 176 8.84 10.95 -5.55
CA TYR A 176 9.06 10.07 -6.69
C TYR A 176 10.29 10.56 -7.45
N LEU A 177 11.39 9.82 -7.34
CA LEU A 177 12.69 10.12 -7.97
C LEU A 177 12.85 9.23 -9.19
N VAL A 178 13.05 9.81 -10.36
CA VAL A 178 13.40 9.04 -11.56
C VAL A 178 14.90 8.77 -11.53
N THR A 179 15.29 7.49 -11.44
CA THR A 179 16.70 7.08 -11.44
C THR A 179 17.21 6.76 -12.83
N HIS A 180 16.33 6.33 -13.73
CA HIS A 180 16.67 6.05 -15.12
C HIS A 180 15.48 6.33 -16.04
N GLY A 181 15.75 6.85 -17.24
CA GLY A 181 14.75 7.17 -18.24
C GLY A 181 13.95 8.44 -17.92
N SER A 182 12.68 8.44 -18.34
CA SER A 182 11.71 9.49 -18.02
C SER A 182 10.34 8.90 -17.71
N VAL A 183 9.50 9.64 -16.98
CA VAL A 183 8.13 9.24 -16.62
C VAL A 183 7.24 10.48 -16.74
N LYS A 184 6.07 10.32 -17.35
CA LYS A 184 5.05 11.38 -17.41
C LYS A 184 4.02 11.13 -16.31
N LEU A 185 3.69 12.16 -15.54
CA LEU A 185 2.72 12.09 -14.46
C LEU A 185 1.54 12.98 -14.81
N ARG A 186 0.33 12.46 -14.66
CA ARG A 186 -0.92 13.20 -14.73
C ARG A 186 -1.46 13.38 -13.33
N LEU A 187 -1.58 14.63 -12.92
CA LEU A 187 -1.99 15.06 -11.58
C LEU A 187 -3.39 15.68 -11.64
N ILE A 188 -4.21 15.35 -10.64
CA ILE A 188 -5.55 15.89 -10.47
C ILE A 188 -5.72 16.33 -9.01
N ALA A 189 -6.23 17.55 -8.83
CA ALA A 189 -6.41 18.14 -7.52
C ALA A 189 -7.43 17.35 -6.65
N PRO A 190 -7.27 17.33 -5.32
CA PRO A 190 -8.10 16.51 -4.42
C PRO A 190 -9.61 16.80 -4.48
N HIS A 191 -10.03 18.06 -4.71
CA HIS A 191 -11.46 18.41 -4.81
C HIS A 191 -12.21 17.69 -5.95
N ALA A 192 -11.48 17.21 -6.96
CA ALA A 192 -12.03 16.48 -8.10
C ALA A 192 -12.57 15.09 -7.73
N ILE A 193 -12.35 14.61 -6.50
CA ILE A 193 -12.76 13.28 -6.01
C ILE A 193 -14.22 12.91 -6.35
N LYS A 194 -15.13 13.89 -6.40
CA LYS A 194 -16.55 13.68 -6.70
C LYS A 194 -16.81 13.13 -8.11
N TYR A 195 -15.87 13.34 -9.03
CA TYR A 195 -15.96 12.94 -10.44
C TYR A 195 -15.06 11.73 -10.76
N LEU A 196 -14.34 11.21 -9.76
CA LEU A 196 -13.33 10.17 -9.94
C LEU A 196 -13.76 8.80 -9.40
N TYR A 197 -14.98 8.67 -8.85
CA TYR A 197 -15.51 7.38 -8.38
C TYR A 197 -14.51 6.61 -7.49
N PRO A 198 -14.09 7.19 -6.34
CA PRO A 198 -13.04 6.62 -5.50
C PRO A 198 -13.43 5.23 -4.98
N VAL A 199 -12.52 4.27 -5.17
CA VAL A 199 -12.59 2.91 -4.64
C VAL A 199 -11.52 2.77 -3.56
N ALA A 200 -11.95 2.43 -2.34
CA ALA A 200 -11.06 2.16 -1.22
C ALA A 200 -10.83 0.65 -1.10
N ASP A 201 -9.70 0.18 -1.62
CA ASP A 201 -9.24 -1.19 -1.48
C ASP A 201 -8.43 -1.29 -0.18
N TYR A 202 -9.10 -1.71 0.88
CA TYR A 202 -8.48 -1.88 2.20
C TYR A 202 -7.75 -3.22 2.33
N ASP A 203 -7.82 -4.15 1.38
CA ASP A 203 -7.05 -5.39 1.42
C ASP A 203 -5.60 -5.08 1.01
N ASN A 204 -5.44 -4.32 -0.08
CA ASN A 204 -4.15 -3.84 -0.58
C ASN A 204 -3.74 -2.46 -0.02
N PHE A 205 -4.62 -1.81 0.75
CA PHE A 205 -4.45 -0.44 1.24
C PHE A 205 -4.21 0.58 0.12
N GLU A 206 -4.93 0.43 -0.99
CA GLU A 206 -4.86 1.29 -2.18
C GLU A 206 -6.16 2.10 -2.33
N PHE A 207 -6.01 3.40 -2.64
CA PHE A 207 -7.13 4.29 -2.88
C PHE A 207 -7.09 4.75 -4.34
N ARG A 208 -7.90 4.10 -5.17
CA ARG A 208 -7.84 4.20 -6.63
C ARG A 208 -9.15 4.69 -7.24
N SER A 209 -9.10 4.98 -8.53
CA SER A 209 -10.24 5.31 -9.38
C SER A 209 -10.27 4.32 -10.54
N PRO A 210 -11.46 3.85 -10.96
CA PRO A 210 -11.60 3.04 -12.17
C PRO A 210 -11.37 3.85 -13.45
N VAL A 211 -11.36 5.19 -13.36
CA VAL A 211 -11.17 6.08 -14.51
C VAL A 211 -9.71 6.03 -14.95
N ASN A 212 -9.46 5.68 -16.21
CA ASN A 212 -8.14 5.83 -16.80
C ASN A 212 -8.00 7.27 -17.33
N PRO A 213 -7.14 8.12 -16.75
CA PRO A 213 -7.06 9.51 -17.12
C PRO A 213 -6.34 9.71 -18.46
N TRP A 214 -5.58 8.73 -18.95
CA TRP A 214 -4.87 8.77 -20.24
C TRP A 214 -5.77 8.33 -21.41
N SER A 215 -6.70 7.43 -21.14
CA SER A 215 -7.70 6.93 -22.10
C SER A 215 -9.03 6.78 -21.39
N VAL A 216 -9.79 7.88 -21.36
CA VAL A 216 -11.04 7.97 -20.58
C VAL A 216 -12.10 7.09 -21.21
N GLN A 217 -12.69 6.23 -20.40
CA GLN A 217 -13.76 5.34 -20.84
C GLN A 217 -15.07 6.12 -21.11
N PRO A 218 -15.92 5.69 -22.05
CA PRO A 218 -17.14 6.41 -22.42
C PRO A 218 -18.07 6.71 -21.23
N GLU A 219 -18.13 5.79 -20.26
CA GLU A 219 -19.02 5.87 -19.10
C GLU A 219 -18.66 7.03 -18.16
N TYR A 220 -17.37 7.35 -18.08
CA TYR A 220 -16.84 8.40 -17.19
C TYR A 220 -16.57 9.72 -17.90
N ARG A 221 -16.71 9.75 -19.23
CA ARG A 221 -16.31 10.89 -20.07
C ARG A 221 -16.99 12.20 -19.68
N ALA A 222 -18.30 12.15 -19.43
CA ALA A 222 -19.10 13.34 -19.12
C ALA A 222 -18.66 14.05 -17.83
N ASP A 223 -18.22 13.28 -16.82
CA ASP A 223 -17.74 13.82 -15.56
C ASP A 223 -16.25 14.17 -15.62
N PHE A 224 -15.45 13.39 -16.34
CA PHE A 224 -14.04 13.67 -16.55
C PHE A 224 -13.79 14.95 -17.36
N ASP A 225 -14.63 15.26 -18.36
CA ASP A 225 -14.50 16.48 -19.17
C ASP A 225 -14.70 17.78 -18.35
N LYS A 226 -15.27 17.67 -17.15
CA LYS A 226 -15.40 18.80 -16.20
C LYS A 226 -14.12 19.04 -15.40
N LEU A 227 -13.18 18.11 -15.44
CA LEU A 227 -11.95 18.13 -14.65
C LEU A 227 -10.82 18.87 -15.36
N LYS A 228 -9.96 19.49 -14.56
CA LYS A 228 -8.67 19.98 -15.02
C LYS A 228 -7.59 18.99 -14.59
N THR A 229 -6.75 18.62 -15.53
CA THR A 229 -5.61 17.73 -15.33
C THR A 229 -4.32 18.50 -15.60
N MET A 230 -3.24 18.10 -14.95
CA MET A 230 -1.92 18.69 -15.14
C MET A 230 -0.90 17.60 -15.41
N ASP A 231 -0.16 17.75 -16.50
CA ASP A 231 0.85 16.79 -16.91
C ASP A 231 2.25 17.35 -16.61
N VAL A 232 3.09 16.51 -16.00
CA VAL A 232 4.48 16.81 -15.65
C VAL A 232 5.36 15.69 -16.17
N GLU A 233 6.48 16.03 -16.80
CA GLU A 233 7.46 15.03 -17.24
C GLU A 233 8.70 15.08 -16.37
N LEU A 234 9.02 13.98 -15.71
CA LEU A 234 10.23 13.81 -14.92
C LEU A 234 11.29 13.06 -15.71
N ARG A 235 12.53 13.54 -15.60
CA ARG A 235 13.72 12.92 -16.18
C ARG A 235 14.63 12.38 -15.08
N ALA A 236 15.55 11.50 -15.46
CA ALA A 236 16.56 10.97 -14.56
C ALA A 236 17.25 12.08 -13.75
N GLY A 237 17.25 11.94 -12.43
CA GLY A 237 17.82 12.91 -11.48
C GLY A 237 16.81 13.91 -10.93
N GLN A 238 15.60 13.97 -11.49
CA GLN A 238 14.52 14.83 -11.00
C GLN A 238 13.64 14.07 -10.01
N ILE A 239 13.18 14.79 -8.99
CA ILE A 239 12.23 14.29 -8.00
C ILE A 239 11.00 15.18 -7.97
N ILE A 240 9.83 14.58 -7.78
CA ILE A 240 8.59 15.30 -7.48
C ILE A 240 8.07 14.91 -6.11
N TYR A 241 7.66 15.91 -5.35
CA TYR A 241 6.80 15.79 -4.17
C TYR A 241 5.34 15.87 -4.60
N ILE A 242 4.56 14.87 -4.18
CA ILE A 242 3.11 14.84 -4.34
C ILE A 242 2.47 14.80 -2.93
N PRO A 243 1.70 15.83 -2.56
CA PRO A 243 1.02 15.89 -1.27
C PRO A 243 -0.01 14.76 -1.10
N ALA A 244 -0.41 14.50 0.15
CA ALA A 244 -1.51 13.57 0.43
C ALA A 244 -2.81 13.99 -0.30
N TYR A 245 -3.62 13.00 -0.68
CA TYR A 245 -4.91 13.14 -1.38
C TYR A 245 -4.86 13.64 -2.82
N TRP A 246 -3.69 14.03 -3.33
CA TRP A 246 -3.53 14.33 -4.74
C TRP A 246 -3.62 13.05 -5.57
N TRP A 247 -4.42 13.10 -6.62
CA TRP A 247 -4.58 12.01 -7.55
C TRP A 247 -3.44 12.04 -8.56
N CYS A 248 -2.83 10.88 -8.78
CA CYS A 248 -1.71 10.71 -9.68
C CYS A 248 -1.87 9.41 -10.48
N SER A 249 -1.60 9.51 -11.77
CA SER A 249 -1.34 8.36 -12.64
C SER A 249 -0.06 8.63 -13.42
N MET A 250 0.74 7.60 -13.64
CA MET A 250 2.04 7.68 -14.27
C MET A 250 2.02 6.92 -15.58
N GLN A 251 2.64 7.47 -16.62
CA GLN A 251 2.84 6.84 -17.90
C GLN A 251 4.33 6.67 -18.15
N PHE A 252 4.71 5.42 -18.39
CA PHE A 252 6.06 5.05 -18.79
C PHE A 252 6.20 5.19 -20.32
N PRO A 253 7.28 5.78 -20.82
CA PRO A 253 7.47 6.01 -22.24
C PRO A 253 7.49 4.70 -23.03
N ALA A 254 6.86 4.69 -24.20
CA ALA A 254 6.73 3.52 -25.06
C ALA A 254 7.93 3.31 -26.01
N SER A 255 8.99 4.12 -25.92
CA SER A 255 10.06 4.14 -26.94
C SER A 255 10.75 2.78 -27.09
N SER A 256 10.94 2.38 -28.34
CA SER A 256 11.32 1.05 -28.82
C SER A 256 12.75 0.59 -28.51
N SER A 257 13.59 1.39 -27.86
CA SER A 257 14.88 0.89 -27.38
C SER A 257 14.68 0.17 -26.05
N ALA A 258 14.74 -1.16 -26.09
CA ALA A 258 14.76 -2.05 -24.92
C ALA A 258 15.84 -1.73 -23.87
N ALA A 259 16.71 -0.75 -24.15
CA ALA A 259 17.71 -0.19 -23.24
C ALA A 259 17.16 0.91 -22.30
N SER A 260 15.95 1.42 -22.53
CA SER A 260 15.41 2.59 -21.82
C SER A 260 14.24 2.20 -20.89
N SER A 261 14.40 1.13 -20.09
CA SER A 261 13.45 0.87 -19.01
C SER A 261 13.54 2.00 -18.00
N SER A 262 12.46 2.74 -17.83
CA SER A 262 12.41 3.77 -16.80
C SER A 262 12.33 3.11 -15.43
N THR A 263 13.09 3.64 -14.48
CA THR A 263 13.10 3.19 -13.09
C THR A 263 12.89 4.37 -12.18
N MET A 264 12.11 4.16 -11.14
CA MET A 264 11.76 5.20 -10.18
C MET A 264 11.88 4.67 -8.75
N CYS A 265 12.43 5.50 -7.87
CA CYS A 265 12.45 5.27 -6.43
C CYS A 265 11.33 6.07 -5.78
N CYS A 266 10.59 5.42 -4.90
CA CYS A 266 9.50 6.05 -4.14
C CYS A 266 9.92 6.20 -2.69
N PHE A 267 9.64 7.37 -2.11
CA PHE A 267 9.82 7.66 -0.69
C PHE A 267 8.52 8.19 -0.12
N LYS A 268 7.87 7.41 0.73
CA LYS A 268 6.62 7.81 1.38
C LYS A 268 6.82 7.92 2.88
N TYR A 269 6.41 9.04 3.46
CA TYR A 269 6.61 9.34 4.87
C TYR A 269 5.28 9.60 5.57
N ARG A 270 5.12 8.95 6.72
CA ARG A 270 4.02 9.15 7.64
C ARG A 270 4.57 9.76 8.92
N THR A 271 3.94 10.83 9.40
CA THR A 271 4.22 11.38 10.73
C THR A 271 3.28 10.76 11.77
N TYR A 272 3.60 10.92 13.07
CA TYR A 272 2.70 10.46 14.13
C TYR A 272 1.29 11.05 13.97
N MET A 273 1.19 12.35 13.71
CA MET A 273 -0.12 13.00 13.57
C MET A 273 -0.84 12.64 12.26
N ASN A 274 -0.11 12.38 11.16
CA ASN A 274 -0.72 11.80 9.96
C ASN A 274 -1.24 10.38 10.21
N THR A 275 -0.56 9.59 11.06
CA THR A 275 -1.05 8.25 11.45
C THR A 275 -2.36 8.35 12.21
N VAL A 276 -2.47 9.31 13.14
CA VAL A 276 -3.70 9.58 13.88
C VAL A 276 -4.82 10.06 12.94
N SER A 277 -4.50 10.91 11.96
CA SER A 277 -5.52 11.44 11.04
C SER A 277 -6.11 10.38 10.10
N ILE A 278 -5.37 9.31 9.79
CA ILE A 278 -5.83 8.21 8.93
C ILE A 278 -6.13 6.93 9.72
N LEU A 279 -6.26 7.04 11.03
CA LEU A 279 -6.39 5.89 11.93
C LEU A 279 -7.63 5.05 11.59
N ASP A 280 -8.73 5.68 11.20
CA ASP A 280 -9.93 5.00 10.73
C ASP A 280 -9.65 4.06 9.55
N LYS A 281 -8.85 4.52 8.58
CA LYS A 281 -8.43 3.73 7.41
C LYS A 281 -7.53 2.57 7.82
N ILE A 282 -6.59 2.82 8.74
CA ILE A 282 -5.69 1.78 9.28
C ILE A 282 -6.48 0.71 10.04
N CYS A 283 -7.48 1.11 10.83
CA CYS A 283 -8.36 0.18 11.55
C CYS A 283 -9.14 -0.71 10.58
N MET A 284 -9.73 -0.13 9.53
CA MET A 284 -10.45 -0.90 8.50
C MET A 284 -9.53 -1.91 7.79
N TRP A 285 -8.34 -1.49 7.39
CA TRP A 285 -7.32 -2.37 6.83
C TRP A 285 -6.96 -3.52 7.78
N MET A 286 -6.72 -3.22 9.07
CA MET A 286 -6.40 -4.25 10.05
C MET A 286 -7.52 -5.27 10.21
N LEU A 287 -8.78 -4.82 10.24
CA LEU A 287 -9.95 -5.71 10.34
C LEU A 287 -10.06 -6.63 9.13
N GLN A 288 -9.87 -6.11 7.92
CA GLN A 288 -9.91 -6.92 6.71
C GLN A 288 -8.79 -7.96 6.65
N GLN A 289 -7.57 -7.58 7.04
CA GLN A 289 -6.45 -8.52 7.12
C GLN A 289 -6.67 -9.67 8.11
N GLN A 290 -7.49 -9.46 9.15
CA GLN A 290 -7.91 -10.54 10.04
C GLN A 290 -8.95 -11.45 9.38
N ASN A 291 -9.89 -10.89 8.61
CA ASN A 291 -10.92 -11.65 7.91
C ASN A 291 -10.31 -12.53 6.80
N VAL A 292 -9.44 -11.98 5.95
CA VAL A 292 -8.76 -12.73 4.87
C VAL A 292 -8.00 -13.95 5.41
N LYS A 293 -7.35 -13.82 6.57
CA LYS A 293 -6.66 -14.94 7.22
C LYS A 293 -7.63 -16.03 7.67
N ARG A 294 -8.83 -15.68 8.13
CA ARG A 294 -9.86 -16.66 8.52
C ARG A 294 -10.36 -17.43 7.30
N ASP A 295 -10.64 -16.75 6.19
CA ASP A 295 -11.07 -17.39 4.95
C ASP A 295 -9.99 -18.34 4.39
N ALA A 296 -8.73 -17.94 4.44
CA ALA A 296 -7.60 -18.78 4.02
C ALA A 296 -7.46 -20.04 4.91
N ILE A 297 -7.73 -19.93 6.21
CA ILE A 297 -7.72 -21.05 7.15
C ILE A 297 -8.93 -21.96 6.91
N GLU A 298 -10.13 -21.41 6.72
CA GLU A 298 -11.36 -22.17 6.44
C GLU A 298 -11.25 -22.95 5.13
N LYS A 299 -10.72 -22.33 4.06
CA LYS A 299 -10.42 -23.02 2.79
C LYS A 299 -9.42 -24.15 2.98
N LYS A 300 -8.36 -23.96 3.78
CA LYS A 300 -7.40 -25.03 4.11
C LYS A 300 -8.05 -26.16 4.89
N ILE A 301 -8.84 -25.87 5.93
CA ILE A 301 -9.52 -26.89 6.74
C ILE A 301 -10.50 -27.70 5.88
N THR A 302 -11.30 -27.03 5.04
CA THR A 302 -12.27 -27.67 4.15
C THR A 302 -11.58 -28.58 3.12
N ASN A 303 -10.43 -28.16 2.58
CA ASN A 303 -9.64 -28.98 1.66
C ASN A 303 -8.87 -30.13 2.35
N THR A 304 -8.73 -30.12 3.67
CA THR A 304 -8.04 -31.18 4.45
C THR A 304 -9.01 -32.22 5.02
N LEU A 305 -10.33 -32.04 4.86
CA LEU A 305 -11.36 -33.00 5.25
C LEU A 305 -12.00 -33.66 4.02
N PRO A 306 -11.40 -34.72 3.44
CA PRO A 306 -12.10 -35.53 2.46
C PRO A 306 -13.21 -36.34 3.15
N SER A 307 -14.46 -36.04 2.81
CA SER A 307 -15.67 -36.87 2.89
C SER A 307 -15.63 -38.07 3.85
N MET A 308 -16.10 -37.86 5.09
CA MET A 308 -16.75 -38.93 5.87
C MET A 308 -18.26 -38.86 5.61
N ASN A 309 -18.70 -39.13 4.38
CA ASN A 309 -20.09 -39.53 4.10
C ASN A 309 -20.18 -40.23 2.75
N ALA A 310 -19.51 -41.38 2.64
CA ALA A 310 -19.74 -42.33 1.56
C ALA A 310 -19.52 -43.77 2.05
N MET A 311 -20.35 -44.23 3.00
CA MET A 311 -20.55 -45.66 3.20
C MET A 311 -21.88 -45.99 3.88
N SER A 312 -22.93 -46.12 3.07
CA SER A 312 -23.95 -47.15 3.26
C SER A 312 -24.73 -47.32 1.96
N LYS A 313 -24.30 -48.29 1.14
CA LYS A 313 -25.16 -48.92 0.12
C LYS A 313 -25.43 -50.34 0.60
N GLY A 314 -26.70 -50.73 0.61
CA GLY A 314 -27.10 -52.13 0.50
C GLY A 314 -28.36 -52.51 1.27
N ALA A 315 -29.52 -52.42 0.61
CA ALA A 315 -30.48 -53.52 0.49
C ALA A 315 -31.70 -53.08 -0.33
N THR A 316 -31.87 -53.70 -1.50
CA THR A 316 -33.08 -53.66 -2.31
C THR A 316 -34.08 -54.67 -1.74
N THR A 317 -35.32 -54.25 -1.49
CA THR A 317 -36.49 -55.15 -1.47
C THR A 317 -37.65 -54.46 -2.16
N THR A 318 -38.13 -55.08 -3.23
CA THR A 318 -39.33 -54.70 -3.98
C THR A 318 -40.57 -55.20 -3.26
N THR A 319 -41.58 -54.34 -3.10
CA THR A 319 -42.98 -54.78 -2.96
C THR A 319 -43.90 -53.73 -3.59
N THR A 320 -44.70 -54.19 -4.55
CA THR A 320 -45.78 -53.48 -5.24
C THR A 320 -47.02 -53.35 -4.36
N SER A 321 -47.68 -52.18 -4.37
CA SER A 321 -49.15 -52.10 -4.35
C SER A 321 -49.66 -50.75 -4.85
N GLU A 322 -50.60 -50.86 -5.77
CA GLU A 322 -51.59 -49.93 -6.33
C GLU A 322 -52.02 -48.72 -5.49
N GLY A 323 -52.29 -47.60 -6.19
CA GLY A 323 -53.42 -46.72 -5.83
C GLY A 323 -53.11 -45.24 -5.54
N ALA A 324 -53.79 -44.40 -6.32
CA ALA A 324 -54.21 -43.02 -6.02
C ALA A 324 -53.20 -41.85 -6.18
N THR A 325 -53.49 -41.07 -7.22
CA THR A 325 -53.18 -39.66 -7.41
C THR A 325 -53.75 -38.79 -6.28
N THR A 326 -52.96 -37.86 -5.74
CA THR A 326 -53.47 -36.54 -5.32
C THR A 326 -52.39 -35.48 -5.49
N THR A 327 -52.69 -34.47 -6.30
CA THR A 327 -51.97 -33.19 -6.38
C THR A 327 -52.60 -32.23 -5.36
N THR A 328 -51.79 -31.57 -4.53
CA THR A 328 -52.19 -30.32 -3.89
C THR A 328 -50.99 -29.42 -3.66
N THR A 329 -50.99 -28.30 -4.37
CA THR A 329 -50.21 -27.09 -4.13
C THR A 329 -50.81 -26.27 -2.98
N SER A 330 -49.97 -25.72 -2.10
CA SER A 330 -50.24 -24.41 -1.50
C SER A 330 -48.97 -23.81 -0.89
N GLU A 331 -48.57 -22.70 -1.50
CA GLU A 331 -48.05 -21.45 -0.94
C GLU A 331 -47.93 -21.30 0.59
N GLY A 332 -46.92 -20.52 0.98
CA GLY A 332 -47.14 -19.49 2.01
C GLY A 332 -46.49 -19.76 3.35
N ALA A 333 -45.34 -19.14 3.55
CA ALA A 333 -44.68 -18.97 4.83
C ALA A 333 -45.60 -18.28 5.86
N THR A 334 -45.55 -18.72 7.10
CA THR A 334 -45.60 -17.88 8.31
C THR A 334 -45.12 -18.71 9.48
N THR A 335 -44.07 -18.29 10.19
CA THR A 335 -44.03 -18.51 11.63
C THR A 335 -43.33 -17.36 12.33
N THR A 336 -44.13 -16.78 13.22
CA THR A 336 -43.88 -15.72 14.16
C THR A 336 -42.90 -16.14 15.26
N THR A 337 -42.17 -15.13 15.71
CA THR A 337 -41.32 -15.00 16.90
C THR A 337 -41.95 -15.49 18.21
N THR A 338 -41.12 -16.00 19.11
CA THR A 338 -41.25 -15.76 20.56
C THR A 338 -39.88 -15.71 21.24
N SER A 339 -39.68 -14.65 22.00
CA SER A 339 -38.62 -14.37 22.95
C SER A 339 -38.87 -15.06 24.29
N GLU A 340 -37.83 -15.33 25.07
CA GLU A 340 -37.86 -15.17 26.53
C GLU A 340 -36.42 -15.16 27.08
N GLY A 341 -36.16 -14.23 28.00
CA GLY A 341 -34.88 -14.10 28.70
C GLY A 341 -34.99 -14.56 30.16
N ALA A 342 -33.85 -14.87 30.79
CA ALA A 342 -33.67 -14.83 32.23
C ALA A 342 -32.17 -14.79 32.61
N THR A 343 -31.83 -13.80 33.44
CA THR A 343 -30.73 -13.65 34.40
C THR A 343 -30.64 -14.89 35.35
N SER A 344 -29.59 -15.26 36.09
CA SER A 344 -28.39 -14.60 36.69
C SER A 344 -27.51 -15.67 37.40
N GLN A 345 -26.35 -15.22 37.94
CA GLN A 345 -25.53 -15.77 39.04
C GLN A 345 -24.29 -16.65 38.71
N GLY A 346 -23.11 -16.00 38.75
CA GLY A 346 -22.15 -16.06 39.86
C GLY A 346 -21.41 -17.38 40.16
N ALA A 347 -20.09 -17.40 39.90
CA ALA A 347 -19.10 -18.11 40.73
C ALA A 347 -17.70 -17.49 40.57
N THR A 348 -17.09 -17.14 41.71
CA THR A 348 -15.72 -16.67 41.90
C THR A 348 -14.81 -17.86 42.20
N SER A 349 -13.56 -17.88 41.71
CA SER A 349 -12.33 -17.96 42.52
C SER A 349 -11.06 -18.38 41.75
N GLN A 350 -9.99 -17.61 42.02
CA GLN A 350 -8.58 -18.01 42.25
C GLN A 350 -7.74 -18.69 41.16
N GLY A 351 -6.80 -17.91 40.59
CA GLY A 351 -5.37 -18.02 40.93
C GLY A 351 -4.52 -19.08 40.23
N ALA A 352 -3.63 -18.63 39.33
CA ALA A 352 -2.25 -19.13 39.23
C ALA A 352 -1.41 -18.18 38.34
N THR A 353 -0.54 -17.42 39.00
CA THR A 353 0.66 -16.79 38.44
C THR A 353 1.69 -17.85 38.05
N ILE A 354 2.25 -17.77 36.84
CA ILE A 354 3.62 -18.21 36.57
C ILE A 354 4.30 -17.12 35.74
N SER A 355 5.23 -16.44 36.40
CA SER A 355 6.29 -15.62 35.83
C SER A 355 7.50 -16.51 35.57
N GLU A 356 8.10 -16.44 34.39
CA GLU A 356 9.51 -16.76 34.20
C GLU A 356 10.17 -15.63 33.41
N GLY A 357 11.04 -14.90 34.10
CA GLY A 357 12.14 -14.18 33.50
C GLY A 357 13.42 -14.99 33.72
N ALA A 358 14.36 -14.89 32.78
CA ALA A 358 15.76 -15.15 33.05
C ALA A 358 16.62 -14.17 32.23
N THR A 359 17.15 -13.18 32.95
CA THR A 359 18.32 -12.37 32.60
C THR A 359 19.58 -13.22 32.77
N ILE A 360 20.58 -13.06 31.89
CA ILE A 360 21.99 -13.14 32.31
C ILE A 360 22.74 -11.96 31.69
N GLN A 361 23.41 -11.21 32.56
CA GLN A 361 24.28 -10.08 32.28
C GLN A 361 25.66 -10.42 32.86
N GLY A 362 26.72 -10.08 32.11
CA GLY A 362 27.99 -9.65 32.70
C GLY A 362 29.17 -10.62 32.64
N ALA A 363 30.18 -10.26 31.86
CA ALA A 363 31.58 -10.40 32.25
C ALA A 363 32.38 -9.23 31.67
N THR A 364 32.83 -8.35 32.55
CA THR A 364 33.85 -7.32 32.30
C THR A 364 35.07 -7.70 33.13
N ILE A 365 36.25 -7.74 32.54
CA ILE A 365 37.53 -7.56 33.26
C ILE A 365 38.44 -6.68 32.38
N SER A 366 39.10 -5.75 33.05
CA SER A 366 39.86 -4.61 32.58
C SER A 366 41.39 -4.82 32.60
N GLU A 367 42.06 -4.06 31.72
CA GLU A 367 43.40 -3.43 31.81
C GLU A 367 44.71 -4.25 31.72
N GLY A 368 45.62 -3.72 30.90
CA GLY A 368 47.05 -4.05 30.84
C GLY A 368 47.75 -3.35 29.67
N ALA A 369 48.60 -2.35 29.98
CA ALA A 369 49.24 -1.42 29.05
C ALA A 369 50.55 -1.91 28.40
N THR A 370 51.02 -1.12 27.40
CA THR A 370 52.40 -0.92 26.89
C THR A 370 53.09 -1.99 26.04
N SER A 371 53.44 -1.65 24.78
CA SER A 371 54.82 -1.25 24.41
C SER A 371 54.94 -0.84 22.92
N GLN A 372 55.77 0.17 22.69
CA GLN A 372 56.33 0.56 21.39
C GLN A 372 57.32 -0.49 20.88
N GLY A 373 57.43 -0.64 19.56
CA GLY A 373 58.50 -1.36 18.89
C GLY A 373 58.69 -0.87 17.46
N ALA A 374 59.82 -0.20 17.22
CA ALA A 374 60.34 0.19 15.92
C ALA A 374 61.25 -0.90 15.33
N SER A 375 61.70 -0.68 14.08
CA SER A 375 62.55 -1.50 13.19
C SER A 375 61.79 -2.61 12.45
N SER A 376 61.90 -2.76 11.13
CA SER A 376 62.99 -2.45 10.18
C SER A 376 62.49 -1.87 8.86
#